data_AF-A0A6I6LSR3-F1
#
_entry.id   AF-A0A6I6LSR3-F1
#
_cell.length_a   1.000
_cell.length_b   1.000
_cell.length_c   1.000
_cell.angle_alpha   90.00
_cell.angle_beta   90.00
_cell.angle_gamma   90.00
#
_symmetry.space_group_name_H-M   'P 1'
#
loop_
_entity.id
_entity.type
_entity.pdbx_description
1 polymer ?
#
loop_
_entity_poly.entity_id
_entity_poly.type
_entity_poly.pdbx_seq_one_letter_code
_entity_poly.pdbx_strand_id
1 'polypeptide(L)'
;MNASSPAVATLQHAQDITARWLDGELGAEQAQQALKSLFDQWQAGEPDNEIEAVAQASLTAARIAFHDWLQRGENCEELVAQLRWILDPSKDGMTDPELNLHAPHRHE
;
A
#
# COMPACT_ATOMS: atom_id res chain seq x y z
N MET A 1 3.46 -16.44 -18.23
CA MET A 1 3.40 -16.18 -16.77
C MET A 1 3.73 -14.71 -16.61
N ASN A 2 2.71 -13.86 -16.44
CA ASN A 2 2.94 -12.44 -16.19
C ASN A 2 3.65 -12.33 -14.85
N ALA A 3 4.93 -12.01 -14.86
CA ALA A 3 5.60 -11.59 -13.64
C ALA A 3 4.90 -10.29 -13.24
N SER A 4 4.08 -10.33 -12.18
CA SER A 4 3.44 -9.13 -11.65
C SER A 4 4.51 -8.06 -11.49
N SER A 5 4.28 -6.91 -12.12
CA SER A 5 5.28 -5.85 -12.16
C SER A 5 5.72 -5.47 -10.74
N PRO A 6 6.99 -5.06 -10.54
CA PRO A 6 7.56 -4.86 -9.20
C PRO A 6 6.75 -3.84 -8.36
N ALA A 7 6.13 -2.85 -9.01
CA ALA A 7 5.23 -1.91 -8.33
C ALA A 7 3.95 -2.58 -7.83
N VAL A 8 3.31 -3.43 -8.65
CA VAL A 8 2.09 -4.15 -8.26
C VAL A 8 2.38 -5.11 -7.11
N ALA A 9 3.46 -5.90 -7.20
CA ALA A 9 3.85 -6.81 -6.13
C ALA A 9 4.17 -6.07 -4.82
N THR A 10 4.83 -4.92 -4.90
CA THR A 10 5.12 -4.08 -3.71
C THR A 10 3.83 -3.49 -3.13
N LEU A 11 2.90 -3.03 -3.97
CA LEU A 11 1.60 -2.51 -3.53
C LEU A 11 0.81 -3.59 -2.79
N GLN A 12 0.73 -4.80 -3.35
CA GLN A 12 0.05 -5.94 -2.74
C GLN A 12 0.66 -6.28 -1.36
N HIS A 13 1.98 -6.25 -1.24
CA HIS A 13 2.66 -6.49 0.04
C HIS A 13 2.38 -5.36 1.05
N ALA A 14 2.36 -4.09 0.62
CA ALA A 14 2.00 -2.97 1.48
C ALA A 14 0.54 -3.07 1.98
N GLN A 15 -0.38 -3.48 1.10
CA GLN A 15 -1.78 -3.72 1.45
C GLN A 15 -1.92 -4.85 2.48
N ASP A 16 -1.23 -5.98 2.30
CA ASP A 16 -1.23 -7.10 3.25
C ASP A 16 -0.76 -6.67 4.65
N ILE A 17 0.39 -5.99 4.73
CA ILE A 17 0.93 -5.50 6.00
C ILE A 17 -0.07 -4.55 6.67
N THR A 18 -0.66 -3.63 5.91
CA THR A 18 -1.62 -2.65 6.41
C THR A 18 -2.93 -3.31 6.86
N ALA A 19 -3.43 -4.31 6.13
CA ALA A 19 -4.64 -5.05 6.47
C ALA A 19 -4.45 -5.86 7.77
N ARG A 20 -3.32 -6.57 7.90
CA ARG A 20 -2.98 -7.33 9.11
C ARG A 20 -2.73 -6.43 10.32
N TRP A 21 -2.24 -5.22 10.09
CA TRP A 21 -2.14 -4.21 11.13
C TRP A 21 -3.53 -3.74 11.60
N LEU A 22 -4.44 -3.46 10.67
CA LEU A 22 -5.83 -3.08 11.01
C LEU A 22 -6.59 -4.18 11.74
N ASP A 23 -6.40 -5.44 11.34
CA ASP A 23 -7.06 -6.59 11.97
C ASP A 23 -6.48 -6.91 13.37
N GLY A 24 -5.33 -6.31 13.71
CA GLY A 24 -4.63 -6.56 14.98
C GLY A 24 -3.79 -7.84 14.99
N GLU A 25 -3.71 -8.56 13.86
CA GLU A 25 -2.82 -9.71 13.68
C GLU A 25 -1.34 -9.31 13.70
N LEU A 26 -1.03 -8.09 13.26
CA LEU A 26 0.30 -7.52 13.26
C LEU A 26 0.36 -6.31 14.19
N GLY A 27 1.20 -6.37 15.23
CA GLY A 27 1.41 -5.25 16.13
C GLY A 27 2.00 -4.02 15.41
N ALA A 28 1.68 -2.82 15.90
CA ALA A 28 2.04 -1.55 15.25
C ALA A 28 3.54 -1.42 14.94
N GLU A 29 4.41 -1.77 15.88
CA GLU A 29 5.87 -1.73 15.66
C GLU A 29 6.32 -2.67 14.54
N GLN A 30 5.76 -3.90 14.48
CA GLN A 30 6.09 -4.86 13.43
C GLN A 30 5.58 -4.41 12.06
N ALA A 31 4.36 -3.87 12.01
CA ALA A 31 3.78 -3.31 10.78
C ALA A 31 4.59 -2.13 10.25
N GLN A 32 4.97 -1.20 11.13
CA GLN A 32 5.81 -0.05 10.78
C GLN A 32 7.19 -0.49 10.30
N GLN A 33 7.83 -1.45 10.97
CA GLN A 33 9.13 -1.96 10.55
C GLN A 33 9.04 -2.64 9.18
N ALA A 34 8.00 -3.45 8.95
CA ALA A 34 7.76 -4.10 7.67
C ALA A 34 7.51 -3.09 6.54
N LEU A 35 6.64 -2.09 6.78
CA LEU A 35 6.37 -1.00 5.82
C LEU A 35 7.62 -0.16 5.55
N LYS A 36 8.39 0.18 6.59
CA LYS A 36 9.65 0.90 6.45
C LYS A 36 10.63 0.12 5.57
N SER A 37 10.83 -1.17 5.85
CA SER A 37 11.70 -2.04 5.06
C SER A 37 11.21 -2.16 3.62
N LEU A 38 9.90 -2.23 3.40
CA LEU A 38 9.30 -2.29 2.06
C LEU A 38 9.58 -1.00 1.28
N PHE A 39 9.32 0.18 1.87
CA PHE A 39 9.54 1.47 1.21
C PHE A 39 11.01 1.84 1.02
N ASP A 40 11.91 1.30 1.86
CA ASP A 40 13.36 1.49 1.74
C ASP A 40 13.94 0.66 0.57
N GLN A 41 13.44 -0.57 0.41
CA GLN A 41 13.81 -1.45 -0.70
C GLN A 41 13.14 -1.09 -2.02
N TRP A 42 11.95 -0.48 -1.96
CA TRP A 42 11.21 -0.10 -3.15
C TRP A 42 11.74 1.19 -3.77
N GLN A 43 11.97 1.13 -5.08
CA GLN A 43 12.38 2.26 -5.89
C GLN A 43 11.36 2.47 -7.02
N ALA A 44 10.94 3.72 -7.21
CA ALA A 44 10.05 4.06 -8.31
C ALA A 44 10.77 3.77 -9.65
N GLY A 45 10.08 3.06 -10.54
CA GLY A 45 10.54 2.79 -11.90
C GLY A 45 9.74 3.61 -12.92
N GLU A 46 9.94 3.35 -14.21
CA GLU A 46 9.03 3.86 -15.25
C GLU A 46 7.87 2.87 -15.42
N PRO A 47 6.61 3.29 -15.24
CA PRO A 47 5.47 2.40 -15.40
C PRO A 47 5.24 2.10 -16.89
N ASP A 48 5.13 0.82 -17.24
CA ASP A 48 4.87 0.38 -18.62
C ASP A 48 3.38 0.48 -18.99
N ASN A 49 2.49 0.47 -17.98
CA ASN A 49 1.04 0.52 -18.16
C ASN A 49 0.35 1.33 -17.05
N GLU A 50 -0.96 1.55 -17.20
CA GLU A 50 -1.78 2.32 -16.25
C GLU A 50 -1.84 1.65 -14.86
N ILE A 51 -1.88 0.32 -14.81
CA ILE A 51 -1.91 -0.46 -13.56
C ILE A 51 -0.65 -0.17 -12.74
N GLU A 52 0.52 -0.20 -13.38
CA GLU A 52 1.79 0.14 -12.76
C GLU A 52 1.88 1.60 -12.38
N ALA A 53 1.37 2.51 -13.21
CA ALA A 53 1.35 3.94 -12.91
C ALA A 53 0.53 4.21 -11.63
N VAL A 54 -0.64 3.58 -11.50
CA VAL A 54 -1.47 3.68 -10.30
C VAL A 54 -0.78 3.04 -9.10
N ALA A 55 -0.19 1.84 -9.25
CA ALA A 55 0.54 1.19 -8.17
C ALA A 55 1.72 2.04 -7.66
N GLN A 56 2.50 2.61 -8.58
CA GLN A 56 3.59 3.52 -8.24
C GLN A 56 3.10 4.79 -7.57
N ALA A 57 2.00 5.39 -8.05
CA ALA A 57 1.42 6.58 -7.44
C ALA A 57 0.95 6.30 -6.00
N SER A 58 0.23 5.19 -5.79
CA SER A 58 -0.23 4.76 -4.46
C SER A 58 0.95 4.48 -3.51
N LEU A 59 1.97 3.75 -3.97
CA LEU A 59 3.17 3.47 -3.17
C LEU A 59 3.95 4.74 -2.83
N THR A 60 4.05 5.68 -3.78
CA THR A 60 4.71 6.98 -3.57
C THR A 60 3.97 7.79 -2.50
N ALA A 61 2.65 7.90 -2.62
CA ALA A 61 1.82 8.61 -1.65
C ALA A 61 1.88 7.95 -0.26
N ALA A 62 1.86 6.62 -0.19
CA ALA A 62 1.94 5.88 1.07
C ALA A 62 3.31 6.07 1.74
N ARG A 63 4.40 6.04 0.96
CA ARG A 63 5.75 6.34 1.44
C ARG A 63 5.86 7.76 2.00
N ILE A 64 5.28 8.74 1.32
CA ILE A 64 5.28 10.14 1.78
C ILE A 64 4.52 10.27 3.10
N ALA A 65 3.31 9.71 3.19
CA ALA A 65 2.52 9.72 4.42
C ALA A 65 3.25 9.04 5.58
N PHE A 66 3.89 7.89 5.31
CA PHE A 66 4.67 7.17 6.31
C PHE A 66 5.91 7.94 6.78
N HIS A 67 6.64 8.58 5.87
CA HIS A 67 7.78 9.43 6.23
C HIS A 67 7.35 10.67 7.01
N ASP A 68 6.27 11.33 6.62
CA ASP A 68 5.72 12.48 7.35
C ASP A 68 5.32 12.08 8.78
N TRP A 69 4.64 10.94 8.93
CA TRP A 69 4.33 10.38 10.24
C TRP A 69 5.58 10.08 11.09
N LEU A 70 6.63 9.48 10.49
CA LEU A 70 7.91 9.22 11.18
C LEU A 70 8.58 10.49 11.70
N GLN A 71 8.39 11.63 11.03
CA GLN A 71 8.93 12.92 11.47
C GLN A 71 8.11 13.55 12.59
N ARG A 72 6.78 13.35 12.60
CA ARG A 72 5.87 13.96 13.57
C ARG A 72 5.67 13.13 14.83
N GLY A 73 5.80 11.80 14.75
CA GLY A 73 5.57 10.87 15.85
C GLY A 73 4.09 10.82 16.28
N GLU A 74 3.16 10.89 15.32
CA GLU A 74 1.70 10.97 15.54
C GLU A 74 1.06 9.60 15.85
N ASN A 75 -0.27 9.56 15.98
CA ASN A 75 -1.00 8.33 16.31
C ASN A 75 -0.85 7.26 15.20
N CYS A 76 -0.46 6.07 15.62
CA CYS A 76 -0.37 4.86 14.80
C CYS A 76 -1.68 4.50 14.09
N GLU A 77 -2.83 4.75 14.74
CA GLU A 77 -4.17 4.43 14.23
C GLU A 77 -4.56 5.34 13.05
N GLU A 78 -4.18 6.61 13.10
CA GLU A 78 -4.42 7.55 12.00
C GLU A 78 -3.56 7.20 10.79
N LEU A 79 -2.30 6.82 11.02
CA LEU A 79 -1.40 6.38 9.96
C LEU A 79 -1.95 5.15 9.24
N VAL A 80 -2.35 4.10 9.97
CA VAL A 80 -2.82 2.86 9.34
C VAL A 80 -4.11 3.09 8.54
N ALA A 81 -5.03 3.93 9.04
CA ALA A 81 -6.24 4.31 8.31
C ALA A 81 -5.90 5.08 7.02
N GLN A 82 -4.96 6.03 7.09
CA GLN A 82 -4.50 6.80 5.95
C GLN A 82 -3.79 5.91 4.91
N LEU A 83 -2.91 5.00 5.35
CA LEU A 83 -2.24 4.04 4.47
C LEU A 83 -3.25 3.11 3.79
N ARG A 84 -4.24 2.61 4.52
CA ARG A 84 -5.29 1.76 3.94
C ARG A 84 -6.03 2.48 2.82
N TRP A 85 -6.34 3.76 3.02
CA TRP A 85 -7.01 4.56 2.00
C TRP A 85 -6.11 4.84 0.80
N ILE A 86 -4.84 5.20 1.00
CA ILE A 86 -3.89 5.51 -0.10
C ILE A 86 -3.58 4.27 -0.94
N LEU A 87 -3.38 3.13 -0.27
CA LEU A 87 -3.01 1.86 -0.89
C LEU A 87 -4.21 1.19 -1.55
N ASP A 88 -5.43 1.70 -1.38
CA ASP A 88 -6.64 1.20 -2.02
C ASP A 88 -6.89 1.93 -3.36
N PRO A 89 -6.64 1.28 -4.50
CA PRO A 89 -6.76 1.91 -5.82
C PRO A 89 -8.22 2.07 -6.27
N SER A 90 -9.18 1.46 -5.57
CA SER A 90 -10.61 1.71 -5.82
C SER A 90 -11.00 3.17 -5.56
N LYS A 91 -10.20 3.95 -4.79
CA LYS A 91 -10.40 5.40 -4.64
C LYS A 91 -10.32 6.17 -5.96
N ASP A 92 -9.54 5.66 -6.92
CA ASP A 92 -9.36 6.23 -8.26
C ASP A 92 -10.33 5.62 -9.28
N GLY A 93 -11.33 4.84 -8.82
CA GLY A 93 -12.27 4.14 -9.67
C GLY A 93 -11.71 2.87 -10.33
N MET A 94 -10.50 2.46 -9.95
CA MET A 94 -9.84 1.28 -10.50
C MET A 94 -10.26 0.04 -9.71
N THR A 95 -11.05 -0.84 -10.33
CA THR A 95 -11.53 -2.09 -9.74
C THR A 95 -10.71 -3.30 -10.18
N ASP A 96 -9.50 -3.06 -10.68
CA ASP A 96 -8.65 -4.13 -11.19
C ASP A 96 -8.26 -5.10 -10.06
N PRO A 97 -8.49 -6.43 -10.22
CA PRO A 97 -8.23 -7.41 -9.17
C PRO A 97 -6.73 -7.58 -8.87
N GLU A 98 -5.83 -7.22 -9.79
CA GLU A 98 -4.39 -7.26 -9.52
C GLU A 98 -3.97 -6.13 -8.56
N LEU A 99 -4.74 -5.05 -8.50
CA LEU A 99 -4.48 -3.90 -7.63
C LEU A 99 -5.32 -3.89 -6.36
N ASN A 100 -6.43 -4.63 -6.32
CA ASN A 100 -7.38 -4.63 -5.22
C ASN A 100 -7.45 -5.99 -4.52
N LEU A 101 -6.39 -6.37 -3.80
CA LEU A 101 -6.34 -7.68 -3.12
C LEU A 101 -7.36 -7.81 -1.99
N HIS A 102 -7.74 -6.67 -1.40
CA HIS A 102 -8.71 -6.58 -0.29
C HIS A 102 -9.90 -5.67 -0.60
N ALA A 103 -10.20 -5.38 -1.88
CA ALA A 103 -11.48 -4.73 -2.16
C ALA A 103 -12.60 -5.69 -1.74
N PRO A 104 -13.64 -5.20 -1.05
CA PRO A 104 -14.84 -6.01 -0.88
C PRO A 104 -15.32 -6.36 -2.28
N HIS A 105 -15.33 -7.64 -2.62
CA HIS A 105 -16.05 -8.14 -3.78
C HIS A 105 -17.48 -7.59 -3.67
N ARG A 106 -17.80 -6.54 -4.44
CA ARG A 106 -19.20 -6.23 -4.69
C ARG A 106 -19.69 -7.38 -5.55
N HIS A 107 -20.23 -8.41 -4.90
CA HIS A 107 -21.20 -9.29 -5.53
C HIS A 107 -22.39 -8.40 -5.88
N GLU A 108 -22.51 -8.07 -7.16
CA GLU A 108 -23.79 -7.75 -7.78
C GLU A 108 -24.70 -8.99 -7.82
#